data_AF-A0A2P2J715-F1
#
_entry.id   AF-A0A2P2J715-F1
#
_cell.length_a   1.000
_cell.length_b   1.000
_cell.length_c   1.000
_cell.angle_alpha   90.00
_cell.angle_beta   90.00
_cell.angle_gamma   90.00
#
_symmetry.space_group_name_H-M   'P 1'
#
loop_
_entity.id
_entity.type
_entity.pdbx_description
1 polymer ?
#
loop_
_entity_poly.entity_id
_entity_poly.type
_entity_poly.pdbx_seq_one_letter_code
_entity_poly.pdbx_strand_id
1 'polypeptide(L)'
;MDGEKRRQYDMDNRVNPMKASQAWMEWLLKKRKAFDQRGDMAIAAWAEQQQREMNLRARRLSRSKVDPEEERRILAKEKKASMEYFNNTLKRHTLVLKKRDLMRKKAEAEKKKAISQLLAAEGLELDTDADDEAP
;
A
#
# COMPACT_ATOMS: atom_id res chain seq x y z
N MET A 1 11.76 13.34 26.73
CA MET A 1 11.56 11.90 26.46
C MET A 1 12.28 11.38 25.20
N ASP A 2 13.02 12.20 24.43
CA ASP A 2 13.66 11.73 23.16
C ASP A 2 15.18 11.91 23.07
N GLY A 3 15.78 12.83 23.83
CA GLY A 3 17.23 13.11 23.72
C GLY A 3 18.13 12.02 24.30
N GLU A 4 17.63 11.27 25.27
CA GLU A 4 18.35 10.18 25.93
C GLU A 4 18.31 8.91 25.07
N LYS A 5 17.14 8.58 24.50
CA LYS A 5 16.97 7.49 23.54
C LYS A 5 17.79 7.68 22.27
N ARG A 6 17.91 8.92 21.78
CA ARG A 6 18.74 9.24 20.61
C ARG A 6 20.23 9.06 20.89
N ARG A 7 20.71 9.54 22.05
CA ARG A 7 22.11 9.34 22.46
C ARG A 7 22.46 7.86 22.66
N GLN A 8 21.54 7.09 23.24
CA GLN A 8 21.71 5.64 23.39
C GLN A 8 21.80 4.95 22.02
N TYR A 9 20.90 5.28 21.09
CA TYR A 9 20.92 4.76 19.73
C TYR A 9 22.23 5.08 18.99
N ASP A 10 22.72 6.31 19.12
CA ASP A 10 23.98 6.73 18.48
C ASP A 10 25.19 6.00 19.08
N MET A 11 25.22 5.77 20.40
CA MET A 11 26.24 4.97 21.08
C MET A 11 26.20 3.49 20.69
N ASP A 12 25.01 2.87 20.69
CA ASP A 12 24.81 1.44 20.43
C ASP A 12 25.12 1.08 18.97
N ASN A 13 24.97 2.04 18.04
CA ASN A 13 25.24 1.86 16.61
C ASN A 13 26.63 2.38 16.17
N ARG A 14 27.41 2.98 17.07
CA ARG A 14 28.76 3.51 16.79
C ARG A 14 29.78 2.43 16.43
N VAL A 15 29.60 1.20 16.93
CA VAL A 15 30.62 0.14 16.87
C VAL A 15 30.36 -0.90 15.77
N ASN A 16 29.18 -0.88 15.13
CA ASN A 16 28.87 -1.88 14.11
C ASN A 16 28.02 -1.28 12.97
N PRO A 17 28.64 -0.87 11.85
CA PRO A 17 27.93 -0.26 10.71
C PRO A 17 26.83 -1.16 10.12
N MET A 18 26.93 -2.48 10.35
CA MET A 18 25.89 -3.44 9.97
C MET A 18 24.63 -3.34 10.82
N LYS A 19 24.73 -3.04 12.13
CA LYS A 19 23.53 -2.85 12.99
C LYS A 19 22.81 -1.54 12.68
N ALA A 20 23.56 -0.48 12.38
CA ALA A 20 22.99 0.81 12.00
C ALA A 20 22.19 0.72 10.69
N SER A 21 22.73 0.02 9.69
CA SER A 21 22.04 -0.22 8.42
C SER A 21 20.83 -1.15 8.56
N GLN A 22 20.91 -2.17 9.43
CA GLN A 22 19.77 -3.02 9.79
C GLN A 22 18.66 -2.24 10.49
N ALA A 23 18.97 -1.42 11.50
CA ALA A 23 17.99 -0.60 12.20
C ALA A 23 17.33 0.43 11.27
N TRP A 24 18.08 0.97 10.30
CA TRP A 24 17.54 1.84 9.25
C TRP A 24 16.58 1.10 8.31
N MET A 25 16.96 -0.10 7.87
CA MET A 25 16.12 -0.99 7.07
C MET A 25 14.81 -1.37 7.80
N GLU A 26 14.91 -1.76 9.07
CA GLU A 26 13.75 -2.07 9.91
C GLU A 26 12.82 -0.87 10.09
N TRP A 27 13.39 0.32 10.28
CA TRP A 27 12.60 1.55 10.37
C TRP A 27 11.86 1.85 9.06
N LEU A 28 12.52 1.66 7.91
CA LEU A 28 11.89 1.80 6.59
C LEU A 28 10.77 0.76 6.38
N LEU A 29 10.99 -0.49 6.76
CA LEU A 29 9.98 -1.55 6.69
C LEU A 29 8.78 -1.25 7.59
N LYS A 30 9.02 -0.74 8.80
CA LYS A 30 7.97 -0.34 9.74
C LYS A 30 7.15 0.83 9.21
N LYS A 31 7.80 1.83 8.61
CA LYS A 31 7.12 2.95 7.92
C LYS A 31 6.28 2.45 6.75
N ARG A 32 6.78 1.49 5.96
CA ARG A 32 6.04 0.85 4.86
C ARG A 32 4.78 0.15 5.37
N LYS A 33 4.91 -0.74 6.37
CA LYS A 33 3.79 -1.48 6.93
C LYS A 33 2.70 -0.55 7.48
N ALA A 34 3.10 0.55 8.14
CA ALA A 34 2.17 1.55 8.63
C ALA A 34 1.45 2.33 7.51
N PHE A 35 2.12 2.59 6.38
CA PHE A 35 1.49 3.24 5.24
C PHE A 35 0.47 2.33 4.56
N ASP A 36 0.82 1.07 4.32
CA ASP A 36 -0.08 0.10 3.69
C ASP A 36 -1.30 -0.19 4.61
N GLN A 37 -1.10 -0.34 5.93
CA GLN A 37 -2.20 -0.43 6.89
C GLN A 37 -3.14 0.78 6.88
N ARG A 38 -2.60 2.01 6.75
CA ARG A 38 -3.43 3.22 6.63
C ARG A 38 -4.20 3.24 5.32
N GLY A 39 -3.60 2.77 4.23
CA GLY A 39 -4.27 2.61 2.94
C GLY A 39 -5.45 1.65 3.02
N ASP A 40 -5.23 0.47 3.59
CA ASP A 40 -6.28 -0.55 3.75
C ASP A 40 -7.42 -0.07 4.66
N MET A 41 -7.10 0.61 5.77
CA MET A 41 -8.08 1.24 6.65
C MET A 41 -8.88 2.34 5.96
N ALA A 42 -8.24 3.14 5.09
CA ALA A 42 -8.93 4.18 4.32
C ALA A 42 -9.91 3.58 3.31
N ILE A 43 -9.57 2.46 2.66
CA ILE A 43 -10.48 1.73 1.76
C ILE A 43 -11.66 1.16 2.55
N ALA A 44 -11.40 0.55 3.70
CA ALA A 44 -12.44 -0.02 4.55
C ALA A 44 -13.42 1.06 5.04
N ALA A 45 -12.92 2.19 5.52
CA ALA A 45 -13.74 3.32 5.96
C ALA A 45 -14.58 3.90 4.81
N TRP A 46 -14.00 4.04 3.61
CA TRP A 46 -14.73 4.47 2.43
C TRP A 46 -15.84 3.47 2.03
N ALA A 47 -15.54 2.17 2.05
CA ALA A 47 -16.52 1.13 1.75
C ALA A 47 -17.69 1.13 2.75
N GLU A 48 -17.38 1.30 4.04
CA GLU A 48 -18.38 1.38 5.11
C GLU A 48 -19.27 2.63 4.98
N GLN A 49 -18.68 3.77 4.61
CA GLN A 49 -19.43 4.99 4.31
C GLN A 49 -20.39 4.79 3.13
N GLN A 50 -19.93 4.18 2.04
CA GLN A 50 -20.77 3.90 0.87
C GLN A 50 -21.94 2.96 1.22
N GLN A 51 -21.68 1.91 2.00
CA GLN A 51 -22.71 0.99 2.47
C GLN A 51 -23.76 1.72 3.34
N ARG A 52 -23.32 2.64 4.20
CA ARG A 52 -24.19 3.44 5.07
C ARG A 52 -25.06 4.40 4.26
N GLU A 53 -24.51 5.08 3.25
CA GLU A 53 -25.29 5.96 2.37
C GLU A 53 -26.34 5.19 1.57
N MET A 54 -26.00 4.02 1.03
CA MET A 54 -26.94 3.15 0.34
C MET A 54 -28.10 2.74 1.27
N ASN A 55 -27.79 2.33 2.49
CA ASN A 55 -28.81 1.96 3.48
C ASN A 55 -29.71 3.14 3.88
N LEU A 56 -29.17 4.36 3.95
CA LEU A 56 -29.95 5.56 4.22
C LEU A 56 -30.85 5.94 3.05
N ARG A 57 -30.39 5.82 1.80
CA ARG A 57 -31.23 6.03 0.61
C ARG A 57 -32.36 5.02 0.54
N ALA A 58 -32.06 3.73 0.74
CA ALA A 58 -33.07 2.67 0.81
C ALA A 58 -34.16 2.97 1.86
N ARG A 59 -33.76 3.41 3.07
CA ARG A 59 -34.68 3.79 4.15
C ARG A 59 -35.49 5.05 3.85
N ARG A 60 -34.97 5.98 3.03
CA ARG A 60 -35.73 7.16 2.58
C ARG A 60 -36.76 6.77 1.54
N LEU A 61 -36.35 5.93 0.58
CA LEU A 61 -37.21 5.45 -0.50
C LEU A 61 -38.38 4.60 0.05
N SER A 62 -38.11 3.74 1.04
CA SER A 62 -39.17 2.94 1.69
C SER A 62 -40.16 3.76 2.54
N ARG A 63 -39.86 5.04 2.83
CA ARG A 63 -40.76 5.95 3.56
C ARG A 63 -41.60 6.79 2.61
N SER A 64 -41.10 7.06 1.40
CA SER A 64 -41.89 7.65 0.33
C SER A 64 -42.72 6.53 -0.30
N LYS A 65 -43.95 6.35 0.18
CA LYS A 65 -44.90 5.32 -0.28
C LYS A 65 -44.96 5.28 -1.82
N VAL A 66 -44.21 4.37 -2.43
CA VAL A 66 -44.25 4.02 -3.85
C VAL A 66 -44.62 2.54 -3.88
N ASP A 67 -45.28 2.10 -4.95
CA ASP A 67 -45.75 0.73 -5.11
C ASP A 67 -44.65 -0.30 -4.72
N PRO A 68 -44.91 -1.29 -3.84
CA PRO A 68 -43.88 -2.20 -3.32
C PRO A 68 -43.07 -2.93 -4.41
N GLU A 69 -43.64 -3.12 -5.60
CA GLU A 69 -42.97 -3.70 -6.77
C GLU A 69 -41.93 -2.74 -7.38
N GLU A 70 -42.26 -1.45 -7.46
CA GLU A 70 -41.35 -0.41 -7.99
C GLU A 70 -40.21 -0.14 -7.00
N GLU A 71 -40.48 -0.12 -5.69
CA GLU A 71 -39.45 -0.02 -4.66
C GLU A 71 -38.43 -1.16 -4.75
N ARG A 72 -38.91 -2.40 -4.95
CA ARG A 72 -38.04 -3.58 -5.13
C ARG A 72 -37.18 -3.46 -6.39
N ARG A 73 -37.74 -2.99 -7.51
CA ARG A 73 -36.99 -2.76 -8.76
C ARG A 73 -35.92 -1.68 -8.59
N ILE A 74 -36.26 -0.56 -7.96
CA ILE A 74 -35.33 0.55 -7.75
C ILE A 74 -34.21 0.13 -6.79
N LEU A 75 -34.53 -0.55 -5.68
CA LEU A 75 -33.53 -1.08 -4.75
C LEU A 75 -32.60 -2.10 -5.41
N ALA A 76 -33.12 -3.00 -6.23
CA ALA A 76 -32.29 -3.96 -6.96
C ALA A 76 -31.32 -3.26 -7.93
N LYS A 77 -31.81 -2.23 -8.63
CA LYS A 77 -31.00 -1.42 -9.56
C LYS A 77 -29.93 -0.61 -8.83
N GLU A 78 -30.28 0.03 -7.71
CA GLU A 78 -29.32 0.78 -6.88
C GLU A 78 -28.29 -0.13 -6.23
N LYS A 79 -28.70 -1.30 -5.72
CA LYS A 79 -27.78 -2.28 -5.14
C LYS A 79 -26.79 -2.81 -6.17
N LYS A 80 -27.25 -3.08 -7.39
CA LYS A 80 -26.39 -3.48 -8.50
C LYS A 80 -25.40 -2.38 -8.87
N ALA A 81 -25.87 -1.14 -9.03
CA ALA A 81 -25.01 0.00 -9.32
C ALA A 81 -23.97 0.23 -8.21
N SER A 82 -24.37 0.16 -6.94
CA SER A 82 -23.48 0.26 -5.78
C SER A 82 -22.38 -0.80 -5.81
N MET A 83 -22.74 -2.06 -6.09
CA MET A 83 -21.78 -3.15 -6.20
C MET A 83 -20.81 -2.96 -7.37
N GLU A 84 -21.28 -2.45 -8.51
CA GLU A 84 -20.43 -2.11 -9.65
C GLU A 84 -19.45 -0.95 -9.32
N TYR A 85 -19.92 0.10 -8.65
CA TYR A 85 -19.09 1.22 -8.21
C TYR A 85 -18.02 0.78 -7.19
N PHE A 86 -18.40 -0.05 -6.22
CA PHE A 86 -17.47 -0.63 -5.25
C PHE A 86 -16.39 -1.46 -5.95
N ASN A 87 -16.80 -2.38 -6.82
CA ASN A 87 -15.87 -3.23 -7.57
C ASN A 87 -14.94 -2.42 -8.48
N ASN A 88 -15.44 -1.37 -9.15
CA ASN A 88 -14.61 -0.49 -9.97
C ASN A 88 -13.59 0.27 -9.12
N THR A 89 -14.01 0.78 -7.96
CA THR A 89 -13.13 1.53 -7.05
C THR A 89 -12.05 0.64 -6.45
N LEU A 90 -12.40 -0.59 -6.02
CA LEU A 90 -11.42 -1.58 -5.58
C LEU A 90 -10.41 -1.90 -6.68
N LYS A 91 -10.87 -2.21 -7.90
CA LYS A 91 -9.99 -2.49 -9.04
C LYS A 91 -9.03 -1.33 -9.32
N ARG A 92 -9.54 -0.09 -9.33
CA ARG A 92 -8.70 1.11 -9.48
C ARG A 92 -7.66 1.22 -8.38
N HIS A 93 -8.07 1.02 -7.13
CA HIS A 93 -7.15 1.10 -6.00
C HIS A 93 -6.05 0.03 -6.08
N THR A 94 -6.41 -1.22 -6.37
CA THR A 94 -5.45 -2.31 -6.60
C THR A 94 -4.48 -1.97 -7.73
N LEU A 95 -4.95 -1.39 -8.83
CA LEU A 95 -4.09 -0.96 -9.95
C LEU A 95 -3.13 0.16 -9.55
N VAL A 96 -3.59 1.13 -8.74
CA VAL A 96 -2.73 2.21 -8.23
C VAL A 96 -1.61 1.65 -7.36
N LEU A 97 -1.92 0.72 -6.45
CA LEU A 97 -0.92 0.05 -5.61
C LEU A 97 0.07 -0.77 -6.45
N LYS A 98 -0.43 -1.55 -7.42
CA LYS A 98 0.42 -2.30 -8.36
C LYS A 98 1.33 -1.37 -9.19
N LYS A 99 0.81 -0.25 -9.67
CA LYS A 99 1.59 0.75 -10.42
C LYS A 99 2.70 1.34 -9.56
N ARG A 100 2.38 1.71 -8.31
CA ARG A 100 3.36 2.20 -7.33
C ARG A 100 4.49 1.19 -7.12
N ASP A 101 4.13 -0.08 -6.90
CA ASP A 101 5.11 -1.13 -6.64
C ASP A 101 5.98 -1.42 -7.88
N LEU A 102 5.41 -1.41 -9.08
CA LEU A 102 6.15 -1.54 -10.34
C LEU A 102 7.15 -0.39 -10.54
N MET A 103 6.72 0.86 -10.33
CA MET A 103 7.61 2.03 -10.48
C MET A 103 8.73 2.01 -9.45
N ARG A 104 8.47 1.52 -8.24
CA ARG A 104 9.52 1.36 -7.22
C ARG A 104 10.52 0.28 -7.61
N LYS A 105 10.06 -0.90 -8.06
CA LYS A 105 10.95 -1.96 -8.55
C LYS A 105 11.82 -1.48 -9.71
N LYS A 106 11.27 -0.68 -10.63
CA LYS A 106 12.03 -0.05 -11.70
C LYS A 106 13.13 0.88 -11.16
N ALA A 107 12.79 1.76 -10.21
CA ALA A 107 13.75 2.66 -9.60
C ALA A 107 14.87 1.91 -8.83
N GLU A 108 14.53 0.81 -8.15
CA GLU A 108 15.52 -0.05 -7.49
C GLU A 108 16.45 -0.74 -8.49
N ALA A 109 15.90 -1.25 -9.60
CA ALA A 109 16.68 -1.85 -10.67
C ALA A 109 17.61 -0.83 -11.35
N GLU A 110 17.15 0.40 -11.59
CA GLU A 110 17.97 1.48 -12.14
C GLU A 110 19.11 1.85 -11.19
N LYS A 111 18.84 1.93 -9.88
CA LYS A 111 19.90 2.14 -8.87
C LYS A 111 20.91 1.02 -8.86
N LYS A 112 20.47 -0.24 -8.89
CA LYS A 112 21.37 -1.41 -8.96
C LYS A 112 22.26 -1.35 -10.21
N LYS A 113 21.69 -1.00 -11.37
CA LYS A 113 22.45 -0.81 -12.62
C LYS A 113 23.48 0.30 -12.50
N ALA A 114 23.10 1.46 -11.94
CA ALA A 114 24.03 2.56 -11.73
C ALA A 114 25.17 2.19 -10.78
N ILE A 115 24.88 1.46 -9.70
CA ILE A 115 25.89 0.96 -8.77
C ILE A 115 26.84 -0.03 -9.47
N SER A 116 26.30 -0.98 -10.25
CA SER A 116 27.10 -1.94 -11.01
C SER A 116 28.02 -1.25 -12.02
N GLN A 117 27.54 -0.22 -12.74
CA GLN A 117 28.37 0.57 -13.65
C GLN A 117 29.50 1.32 -12.93
N LEU A 118 29.22 1.91 -11.77
CA LEU A 118 30.23 2.60 -10.96
C LEU A 118 31.28 1.62 -10.42
N LEU A 119 30.85 0.44 -9.96
CA LEU A 119 31.74 -0.60 -9.47
C LEU A 119 32.66 -1.15 -10.58
N ALA A 120 32.13 -1.36 -11.79
CA ALA A 120 32.93 -1.77 -12.94
C ALA A 120 33.94 -0.69 -13.35
N ALA A 121 33.56 0.59 -13.32
CA ALA A 121 34.46 1.71 -13.60
C ALA A 121 35.63 1.80 -12.59
N GLU A 122 35.41 1.39 -11.34
CA GLU A 122 36.42 1.31 -10.28
C GLU A 122 37.19 -0.03 -10.27
N GLY A 123 36.93 -0.94 -11.22
CA GLY A 123 37.56 -2.26 -11.31
C GLY A 123 37.13 -3.25 -10.22
N LEU A 124 36.02 -2.98 -9.54
CA LEU A 124 35.40 -3.80 -8.48
C LEU A 124 34.15 -4.50 -9.01
N GLU A 125 34.27 -5.27 -10.08
CA GLU A 125 33.13 -6.03 -10.61
C GLU A 125 32.64 -7.05 -9.58
N LEU A 126 31.35 -6.98 -9.24
CA LEU A 126 30.67 -8.04 -8.48
C LEU A 126 30.43 -9.20 -9.43
N ASP A 127 30.91 -10.40 -9.10
CA ASP A 127 30.54 -11.65 -9.80
C ASP A 127 29.01 -11.79 -9.75
N THR A 128 28.34 -11.55 -10.87
CA THR A 128 26.88 -11.60 -10.97
C THR A 128 26.32 -13.03 -11.09
N ASP A 129 27.20 -14.02 -11.22
CA ASP A 129 26.82 -15.40 -11.56
C ASP A 129 26.44 -16.26 -10.33
N ALA A 130 26.52 -15.72 -9.11
CA ALA A 130 26.21 -16.48 -7.88
C ALA A 130 24.73 -16.46 -7.45
N ASP A 131 23.89 -15.60 -8.05
CA ASP A 131 22.49 -15.40 -7.61
C ASP A 131 21.46 -16.22 -8.42
N ASP A 132 21.85 -16.92 -9.49
CA ASP A 132 20.97 -17.75 -10.33
C ASP A 132 21.03 -19.26 -9.99
N GLU A 133 21.85 -19.66 -9.00
CA GLU A 133 22.03 -21.07 -8.61
C GLU A 133 21.71 -21.28 -7.12
N ALA A 134 20.43 -21.17 -6.75
CA ALA A 134 19.91 -21.69 -5.48
C ALA A 134 18.62 -22.49 -5.73
N PRO A 135 18.57 -23.78 -5.37
CA PRO A 135 17.43 -24.68 -5.62
C PRO A 135 16.17 -24.35 -4.81
#